data_AF-A0A1I6TLE8-F1
#
_entry.id   AF-A0A1I6TLE8-F1
#
_cell.length_a   1.000
_cell.length_b   1.000
_cell.length_c   1.000
_cell.angle_alpha   90.00
_cell.angle_beta   90.00
_cell.angle_gamma   90.00
#
_symmetry.space_group_name_H-M   'P 1'
#
loop_
_entity.id
_entity.type
_entity.pdbx_description
1 polymer ?
#
loop_
_entity_poly.entity_id
_entity_poly.type
_entity_poly.pdbx_seq_one_letter_code
_entity_poly.pdbx_strand_id
1 'polypeptide(L)'
;RAHMDLTYRYLMSNMEFDTFASSAAFDQGPFQGRYTDHSLTLGLRYAFGAAEPAYVPPPPPPPPVTPPAPPRPAPPPPPPPPVERQFVVYFDWDRSDLTAEAQSVVTQAANYAKSGRPTRILVVGHADTSGSAAYNVGLSNRRARTVADALVAQGVNGGVISLDGKGETQLARPTADGVREPLNRRATIDINFR
;
A
#
# COMPACT_ATOMS: atom_id res chain seq x y z
N ARG A 1 -26.21 7.69 -68.89
CA ARG A 1 -25.23 8.68 -68.37
C ARG A 1 -24.05 7.92 -67.78
N ALA A 2 -22.82 8.35 -68.01
CA ALA A 2 -21.61 7.69 -67.52
C ALA A 2 -21.01 8.49 -66.38
N HIS A 3 -20.62 7.81 -65.30
CA HIS A 3 -19.91 8.40 -64.17
C HIS A 3 -18.62 7.63 -63.93
N MET A 4 -17.53 8.36 -63.74
CA MET A 4 -16.22 7.81 -63.43
C MET A 4 -15.75 8.40 -62.10
N ASP A 5 -15.23 7.55 -61.23
CA ASP A 5 -14.67 7.95 -59.95
C ASP A 5 -13.27 7.38 -59.78
N LEU A 6 -12.40 8.16 -59.14
CA LEU A 6 -11.02 7.80 -58.82
C LEU A 6 -10.82 8.04 -57.34
N THR A 7 -10.49 6.97 -56.62
CA THR A 7 -10.25 7.02 -55.18
C THR A 7 -8.85 6.54 -54.86
N TYR A 8 -8.10 7.35 -54.13
CA TYR A 8 -6.78 7.01 -53.62
C TYR A 8 -6.83 6.92 -52.10
N ARG A 9 -6.27 5.83 -51.54
CA ARG A 9 -6.20 5.61 -50.10
C ARG A 9 -4.78 5.26 -49.70
N TYR A 10 -4.35 5.86 -48.59
CA TYR A 10 -3.05 5.67 -47.98
C TYR A 10 -3.22 5.15 -46.56
N LEU A 11 -2.51 4.08 -46.21
CA LEU A 11 -2.52 3.52 -44.86
C LEU A 11 -1.09 3.34 -44.37
N MET A 12 -0.82 3.81 -43.15
CA MET A 12 0.42 3.54 -42.43
C MET A 12 0.10 2.91 -41.08
N SER A 13 0.84 1.87 -40.71
CA SER A 13 0.77 1.28 -39.39
C SER A 13 2.16 0.90 -38.89
N ASN A 14 2.42 1.18 -37.62
CA ASN A 14 3.62 0.74 -36.93
C ASN A 14 3.27 -0.52 -36.16
N MET A 15 4.03 -1.60 -36.36
CA MET A 15 3.86 -2.84 -35.62
C MET A 15 5.14 -3.14 -34.84
N GLU A 16 4.97 -3.46 -33.56
CA GLU A 16 6.03 -3.88 -32.66
C GLU A 16 5.62 -5.22 -32.06
N PHE A 17 6.51 -6.20 -32.14
CA PHE A 17 6.30 -7.53 -31.59
C PHE A 17 7.41 -7.85 -30.60
N ASP A 18 7.02 -8.17 -29.37
CA ASP A 18 7.93 -8.67 -28.35
C ASP A 18 8.20 -10.15 -28.58
N THR A 19 9.48 -10.51 -28.66
CA THR A 19 9.90 -11.91 -28.78
C THR A 19 10.25 -12.45 -27.40
N PHE A 20 9.81 -13.65 -27.05
CA PHE A 20 10.24 -14.33 -25.83
C PHE A 20 10.99 -15.62 -26.17
N ALA A 21 12.23 -15.74 -25.68
CA ALA A 21 13.05 -16.95 -25.83
C ALA A 21 13.26 -17.61 -24.46
N SER A 22 13.17 -18.95 -24.40
CA SER A 22 13.30 -19.71 -23.14
C SER A 22 14.73 -19.83 -22.61
N SER A 23 15.71 -19.19 -23.26
CA SER A 23 17.08 -19.08 -22.77
C SER A 23 17.65 -17.71 -23.09
N ALA A 24 18.37 -17.13 -22.12
CA ALA A 24 18.94 -15.77 -22.23
C ALA A 24 19.99 -15.62 -23.34
N ALA A 25 20.43 -16.73 -23.95
CA ALA A 25 21.39 -16.71 -25.05
C ALA A 25 20.76 -16.37 -26.42
N PHE A 26 19.42 -16.38 -26.54
CA PHE A 26 18.71 -16.14 -27.81
C PHE A 26 17.59 -15.09 -27.69
N ASP A 27 17.63 -14.23 -26.68
CA ASP A 27 16.69 -13.11 -26.57
C ASP A 27 17.03 -12.04 -27.62
N GLN A 28 16.24 -11.99 -28.70
CA GLN A 28 16.49 -11.15 -29.90
C GLN A 28 15.86 -9.75 -29.77
N GLY A 29 15.24 -9.43 -28.64
CA GLY A 29 14.58 -8.13 -28.42
C GLY A 29 13.32 -7.93 -29.28
N PRO A 30 12.69 -6.74 -29.19
CA PRO A 30 11.49 -6.42 -29.94
C PRO A 30 11.79 -6.19 -31.42
N PHE A 31 11.00 -6.81 -32.30
CA PHE A 31 11.10 -6.56 -33.73
C PHE A 31 10.14 -5.45 -34.14
N GLN A 32 10.67 -4.37 -34.70
CA GLN A 32 9.90 -3.21 -35.14
C GLN A 32 9.84 -3.16 -36.66
N GLY A 33 8.63 -3.10 -37.21
CA GLY A 33 8.38 -3.01 -38.66
C GLY A 33 7.40 -1.89 -38.99
N ARG A 34 7.73 -1.09 -40.01
CA ARG A 34 6.84 -0.03 -40.53
C ARG A 34 6.14 -0.55 -41.78
N TYR A 35 4.81 -0.68 -41.73
CA TYR A 35 3.99 -1.09 -42.87
C TYR A 35 3.37 0.14 -43.52
N THR A 36 3.56 0.28 -44.83
CA THR A 36 3.01 1.38 -45.63
C THR A 36 2.38 0.80 -46.88
N ASP A 37 1.10 1.08 -47.09
CA ASP A 37 0.35 0.62 -48.27
C ASP A 37 -0.36 1.79 -48.96
N HIS A 38 -0.38 1.71 -50.29
CA HIS A 38 -1.03 2.67 -51.16
C HIS A 38 -1.96 1.91 -52.11
N SER A 39 -3.25 2.24 -52.07
CA SER A 39 -4.23 1.68 -53.00
C SER A 39 -4.89 2.77 -53.83
N LEU A 40 -4.97 2.53 -55.13
CA LEU A 40 -5.69 3.37 -56.08
C LEU A 40 -6.79 2.53 -56.72
N THR A 41 -8.01 3.05 -56.75
CA THR A 41 -9.17 2.36 -57.35
C THR A 41 -9.88 3.29 -58.31
N LEU A 42 -10.21 2.79 -59.49
CA LEU A 42 -10.84 3.54 -60.58
C LEU A 42 -12.15 2.84 -60.96
N GLY A 43 -13.27 3.51 -60.71
CA GLY A 43 -14.62 3.01 -60.96
C GLY A 43 -15.22 3.66 -62.20
N LEU A 44 -15.86 2.86 -63.07
CA LEU A 44 -16.66 3.34 -64.19
C LEU A 44 -18.05 2.73 -64.10
N ARG A 45 -19.07 3.58 -64.01
CA ARG A 45 -20.47 3.16 -64.02
C ARG A 45 -21.21 3.76 -65.20
N TYR A 46 -21.82 2.89 -66.00
CA TYR A 46 -22.62 3.27 -67.16
C TYR A 46 -24.04 2.73 -67.00
N ALA A 47 -25.05 3.60 -67.10
CA ALA A 47 -26.47 3.23 -66.98
C ALA A 47 -27.22 3.43 -68.30
N PHE A 48 -27.97 2.41 -68.73
CA PHE A 48 -28.85 2.42 -69.90
C PHE A 48 -30.32 2.60 -69.47
N GLY A 49 -31.02 3.58 -70.03
CA GLY A 49 -32.48 3.59 -70.14
C GLY A 49 -33.37 3.59 -68.88
N ALA A 50 -32.92 4.05 -67.71
CA ALA A 50 -33.79 4.12 -66.54
C ALA A 50 -34.53 5.47 -66.45
N ALA A 51 -35.87 5.41 -66.35
CA ALA A 51 -36.71 6.52 -65.91
C ALA A 51 -36.18 7.05 -64.56
N GLU A 52 -36.22 8.38 -64.39
CA GLU A 52 -35.76 9.03 -63.16
C GLU A 52 -36.50 8.42 -61.97
N PRO A 53 -35.82 7.72 -61.05
CA PRO A 53 -36.48 7.21 -59.86
C PRO A 53 -37.03 8.42 -59.10
N ALA A 54 -38.33 8.38 -58.78
CA ALA A 54 -38.95 9.37 -57.91
C ALA A 54 -38.08 9.51 -56.64
N TYR A 55 -37.62 10.72 -56.36
CA TYR A 55 -36.79 11.00 -55.21
C TYR A 55 -37.60 10.69 -53.94
N VAL A 56 -37.33 9.54 -53.32
CA VAL A 56 -37.74 9.29 -51.95
C VAL A 56 -36.62 9.85 -51.08
N PRO A 57 -36.88 10.85 -50.22
CA PRO A 57 -35.85 11.33 -49.31
C PRO A 57 -35.33 10.14 -48.50
N PRO A 58 -34.01 9.97 -48.39
CA PRO A 58 -33.46 8.88 -47.59
C PRO A 58 -33.99 9.01 -46.15
N PRO A 59 -34.30 7.89 -45.48
CA PRO A 59 -34.65 7.93 -44.06
C PRO A 59 -33.54 8.66 -43.29
N PRO A 60 -33.89 9.46 -42.26
CA PRO A 60 -32.88 10.12 -41.44
C PRO A 60 -31.88 9.08 -40.93
N PRO A 61 -30.57 9.38 -40.96
CA PRO A 61 -29.57 8.45 -40.46
C PRO A 61 -29.93 8.07 -39.01
N PRO A 62 -29.78 6.79 -38.62
CA PRO A 62 -29.95 6.42 -37.23
C PRO A 62 -29.02 7.28 -36.36
N PRO A 63 -29.46 7.69 -35.17
CA PRO A 63 -28.59 8.42 -34.26
C PRO A 63 -27.29 7.62 -34.06
N PRO A 64 -26.12 8.29 -34.02
CA PRO A 64 -24.87 7.60 -33.78
C PRO A 64 -24.98 6.79 -32.49
N VAL A 65 -24.83 5.46 -32.61
CA VAL A 65 -24.67 4.58 -31.45
C VAL A 65 -23.44 5.08 -30.71
N THR A 66 -23.66 5.66 -29.52
CA THR A 66 -22.56 6.06 -28.66
C THR A 66 -21.74 4.82 -28.33
N PRO A 67 -20.41 4.82 -28.56
CA PRO A 67 -19.56 3.75 -28.10
C PRO A 67 -19.83 3.52 -26.61
N PRO A 68 -19.96 2.25 -26.15
CA PRO A 68 -20.08 1.99 -24.73
C PRO A 68 -18.90 2.64 -24.01
N ALA A 69 -19.18 3.40 -22.95
CA ALA A 69 -18.15 4.05 -22.17
C ALA A 69 -17.11 3.00 -21.71
N PRO A 70 -15.80 3.31 -21.76
CA PRO A 70 -14.78 2.40 -21.26
C PRO A 70 -15.12 1.99 -19.81
N PRO A 71 -14.92 0.71 -19.44
CA PRO A 71 -15.17 0.26 -18.08
C PRO A 71 -14.33 1.11 -17.12
N ARG A 72 -14.96 1.60 -16.05
CA ARG A 72 -14.24 2.36 -15.02
C ARG A 72 -13.11 1.47 -14.46
N PRO A 73 -11.92 2.02 -14.20
CA PRO A 73 -10.87 1.31 -13.48
C PRO A 73 -11.46 0.69 -12.21
N ALA A 74 -11.16 -0.58 -11.96
CA ALA A 74 -11.57 -1.24 -10.73
C ALA A 74 -11.07 -0.41 -9.53
N PRO A 75 -11.88 -0.25 -8.46
CA PRO A 75 -11.40 0.41 -7.24
C PRO A 75 -10.14 -0.30 -6.73
N PRO A 76 -9.16 0.45 -6.20
CA PRO A 76 -7.94 -0.14 -5.66
C PRO A 76 -8.30 -1.17 -4.58
N PRO A 77 -7.53 -2.26 -4.45
CA PRO A 77 -7.78 -3.27 -3.43
C PRO A 77 -7.79 -2.61 -2.04
N PRO A 78 -8.66 -3.08 -1.12
CA PRO A 78 -8.71 -2.55 0.23
C PRO A 78 -7.32 -2.69 0.89
N PRO A 79 -6.88 -1.71 1.69
CA PRO A 79 -5.61 -1.81 2.38
C PRO A 79 -5.56 -3.07 3.25
N PRO A 80 -4.39 -3.73 3.35
CA PRO A 80 -4.24 -4.93 4.17
C PRO A 80 -4.63 -4.65 5.63
N PRO A 81 -5.20 -5.65 6.33
CA PRO A 81 -5.57 -5.48 7.73
C PRO A 81 -4.36 -5.08 8.59
N PRO A 82 -4.53 -4.19 9.58
CA PRO A 82 -3.47 -3.85 10.52
C PRO A 82 -2.91 -5.10 11.20
N VAL A 83 -1.59 -5.29 11.12
CA VAL A 83 -0.89 -6.41 11.77
C VAL A 83 -0.62 -6.06 13.23
N GLU A 84 -0.53 -7.05 14.11
CA GLU A 84 -0.05 -6.82 15.47
C GLU A 84 1.40 -6.33 15.45
N ARG A 85 1.74 -5.32 16.25
CA ARG A 85 3.09 -4.76 16.28
C ARG A 85 3.54 -4.45 17.70
N GLN A 86 4.80 -4.78 17.96
CA GLN A 86 5.48 -4.50 19.20
C GLN A 86 6.48 -3.35 19.02
N PHE A 87 6.52 -2.44 19.99
CA PHE A 87 7.52 -1.38 20.10
C PHE A 87 8.28 -1.54 21.41
N VAL A 88 9.57 -1.20 21.42
CA VAL A 88 10.43 -1.33 22.59
C VAL A 88 11.01 0.03 22.96
N VAL A 89 10.82 0.43 24.20
CA VAL A 89 11.30 1.69 24.77
C VAL A 89 12.36 1.38 25.81
N TYR A 90 13.52 2.01 25.74
CA TYR A 90 14.61 1.81 26.70
C TYR A 90 14.66 2.91 27.73
N PHE A 91 15.20 2.58 28.91
CA PHE A 91 15.33 3.48 30.04
C PHE A 91 16.75 3.49 30.60
N ASP A 92 17.12 4.64 31.15
CA ASP A 92 18.33 4.78 31.94
C ASP A 92 18.25 4.00 33.26
N TRP A 93 19.42 3.80 33.86
CA TRP A 93 19.52 3.13 35.14
C TRP A 93 18.74 3.88 36.22
N ASP A 94 17.94 3.14 36.97
CA ASP A 94 17.09 3.62 38.06
C ASP A 94 16.13 4.77 37.71
N ARG A 95 15.79 4.90 36.42
CA ARG A 95 14.87 5.94 35.93
C ARG A 95 13.63 5.36 35.27
N SER A 96 12.55 6.12 35.38
CA SER A 96 11.26 5.88 34.70
C SER A 96 10.86 7.01 33.76
N ASP A 97 11.72 8.02 33.58
CA ASP A 97 11.48 9.14 32.67
C ASP A 97 11.83 8.76 31.23
N LEU A 98 11.10 9.30 30.27
CA LEU A 98 11.32 9.04 28.84
C LEU A 98 12.38 9.99 28.29
N THR A 99 13.48 9.44 27.74
CA THR A 99 14.45 10.19 26.94
C THR A 99 13.81 10.69 25.63
N ALA A 100 14.50 11.56 24.89
CA ALA A 100 14.00 12.05 23.61
C ALA A 100 13.80 10.91 22.59
N GLU A 101 14.71 9.94 22.58
CA GLU A 101 14.63 8.74 21.73
C GLU A 101 13.42 7.89 22.13
N ALA A 102 13.22 7.68 23.44
CA ALA A 102 12.06 6.96 23.97
C ALA A 102 10.74 7.64 23.59
N GLN A 103 10.66 8.97 23.68
CA GLN A 103 9.50 9.75 23.26
C GLN A 103 9.21 9.60 21.76
N SER A 104 10.24 9.56 20.91
CA SER A 104 10.08 9.30 19.47
C SER A 104 9.44 7.93 19.22
N VAL A 105 9.91 6.88 19.90
CA VAL A 105 9.32 5.54 19.77
C VAL A 105 7.88 5.51 20.26
N VAL A 106 7.57 6.14 21.40
CA VAL A 106 6.18 6.24 21.91
C VAL A 106 5.29 6.99 20.92
N THR A 107 5.79 8.04 20.28
CA THR A 107 5.04 8.80 19.25
C THR A 107 4.75 7.93 18.04
N GLN A 108 5.72 7.13 17.58
CA GLN A 108 5.52 6.17 16.49
C GLN A 108 4.47 5.12 16.86
N ALA A 109 4.55 4.56 18.07
CA ALA A 109 3.57 3.60 18.58
C ALA A 109 2.16 4.21 18.68
N ALA A 110 2.04 5.45 19.17
CA ALA A 110 0.77 6.16 19.24
C ALA A 110 0.18 6.41 17.84
N ASN A 111 0.99 6.81 16.87
CA ASN A 111 0.54 7.00 15.49
C ASN A 111 0.10 5.68 14.85
N TYR A 112 0.79 4.59 15.15
CA TYR A 112 0.42 3.25 14.72
C TYR A 112 -0.90 2.77 15.35
N ALA A 113 -1.09 3.00 16.65
CA ALA A 113 -2.38 2.74 17.29
C ALA A 113 -3.50 3.56 16.62
N LYS A 114 -3.29 4.85 16.37
CA LYS A 114 -4.30 5.73 15.77
C LYS A 114 -4.70 5.32 14.34
N SER A 115 -3.84 4.62 13.59
CA SER A 115 -4.14 4.23 12.20
C SER A 115 -5.11 3.06 12.07
N GLY A 116 -5.23 2.20 13.08
CA GLY A 116 -5.98 0.94 12.97
C GLY A 116 -7.10 0.72 13.99
N ARG A 117 -7.35 1.65 14.92
CA ARG A 117 -8.31 1.50 16.05
C ARG A 117 -8.07 0.21 16.86
N PRO A 118 -7.02 0.16 17.70
CA PRO A 118 -6.65 -1.06 18.41
C PRO A 118 -7.73 -1.50 19.39
N THR A 119 -7.94 -2.80 19.47
CA THR A 119 -8.79 -3.44 20.48
C THR A 119 -8.09 -3.47 21.83
N ARG A 120 -6.77 -3.69 21.82
CA ARG A 120 -5.95 -3.78 23.04
C ARG A 120 -4.55 -3.29 22.80
N ILE A 121 -4.02 -2.55 23.76
CA ILE A 121 -2.62 -2.16 23.85
C ILE A 121 -2.11 -2.67 25.20
N LEU A 122 -1.10 -3.54 25.19
CA LEU A 122 -0.45 -4.01 26.40
C LEU A 122 0.89 -3.30 26.56
N VAL A 123 1.08 -2.62 27.69
CA VAL A 123 2.35 -1.98 28.04
C VAL A 123 2.97 -2.76 29.18
N VAL A 124 4.11 -3.41 28.91
CA VAL A 124 4.83 -4.22 29.90
C VAL A 124 6.14 -3.56 30.26
N GLY A 125 6.34 -3.28 31.55
CA GLY A 125 7.60 -2.78 32.08
C GLY A 125 8.54 -3.89 32.52
N HIS A 126 9.84 -3.69 32.31
CA HIS A 126 10.92 -4.57 32.75
C HIS A 126 12.02 -3.79 33.48
N ALA A 127 12.73 -4.50 34.35
CA ALA A 127 13.91 -4.02 35.06
C ALA A 127 15.09 -4.97 34.81
N ASP A 128 16.31 -4.47 35.05
CA ASP A 128 17.49 -5.34 35.07
C ASP A 128 17.58 -6.08 36.41
N THR A 129 18.49 -7.05 36.52
CA THR A 129 18.69 -7.84 37.75
C THR A 129 19.47 -7.08 38.83
N SER A 130 19.61 -5.76 38.68
CA SER A 130 20.29 -4.93 39.66
C SER A 130 19.28 -4.47 40.72
N GLY A 131 19.61 -4.64 42.01
CA GLY A 131 18.70 -4.31 43.11
C GLY A 131 17.85 -5.51 43.56
N SER A 132 16.79 -5.23 44.34
CA SER A 132 15.91 -6.28 44.85
C SER A 132 14.73 -6.53 43.91
N ALA A 133 14.26 -7.78 43.83
CA ALA A 133 13.09 -8.16 43.03
C ALA A 133 11.87 -7.26 43.28
N ALA A 134 11.56 -6.98 44.55
CA ALA A 134 10.44 -6.11 44.94
C ALA A 134 10.62 -4.66 44.44
N TYR A 135 11.84 -4.13 44.51
CA TYR A 135 12.16 -2.82 43.95
C TYR A 135 11.96 -2.79 42.43
N ASN A 136 12.44 -3.83 41.75
CA ASN A 136 12.38 -3.98 40.30
C ASN A 136 10.93 -4.11 39.79
N VAL A 137 10.05 -4.79 40.52
CA VAL A 137 8.60 -4.79 40.25
C VAL A 137 8.03 -3.37 40.37
N GLY A 138 8.35 -2.63 41.43
CA GLY A 138 7.92 -1.23 41.57
C GLY A 138 8.40 -0.32 40.44
N LEU A 139 9.68 -0.43 40.07
CA LEU A 139 10.29 0.37 39.00
C LEU A 139 9.68 0.04 37.63
N SER A 140 9.49 -1.24 37.32
CA SER A 140 8.87 -1.67 36.07
C SER A 140 7.42 -1.17 35.92
N ASN A 141 6.62 -1.19 37.00
CA ASN A 141 5.28 -0.62 37.02
C ASN A 141 5.29 0.89 36.74
N ARG A 142 6.23 1.64 37.33
CA ARG A 142 6.39 3.08 37.05
C ARG A 142 6.71 3.33 35.58
N ARG A 143 7.66 2.58 35.00
CA ARG A 143 8.01 2.69 33.57
C ARG A 143 6.84 2.41 32.65
N ALA A 144 6.09 1.34 32.91
CA ALA A 144 4.90 0.99 32.15
C ALA A 144 3.87 2.12 32.21
N ARG A 145 3.66 2.69 33.41
CA ARG A 145 2.76 3.83 33.61
C ARG A 145 3.21 5.07 32.84
N THR A 146 4.49 5.46 32.92
CA THR A 146 5.02 6.60 32.15
C THR A 146 4.76 6.45 30.65
N VAL A 147 4.97 5.25 30.10
CA VAL A 147 4.71 4.97 28.68
C VAL A 147 3.23 5.07 28.36
N ALA A 148 2.35 4.52 29.19
CA ALA A 148 0.91 4.63 29.00
C ALA A 148 0.42 6.09 29.08
N ASP A 149 0.88 6.84 30.07
CA ASP A 149 0.54 8.26 30.22
C ASP A 149 0.99 9.06 28.98
N ALA A 150 2.17 8.76 28.44
CA ALA A 150 2.66 9.35 27.20
C ALA A 150 1.83 8.94 25.97
N LEU A 151 1.40 7.67 25.85
CA LEU A 151 0.49 7.22 24.78
C LEU A 151 -0.85 7.95 24.85
N VAL A 152 -1.42 8.10 26.05
CA VAL A 152 -2.68 8.82 26.27
C VAL A 152 -2.52 10.30 25.92
N ALA A 153 -1.41 10.93 26.32
CA ALA A 153 -1.10 12.31 25.95
C ALA A 153 -0.99 12.50 24.42
N GLN A 154 -0.59 11.47 23.69
CA GLN A 154 -0.55 11.45 22.22
C GLN A 154 -1.91 11.14 21.55
N GLY A 155 -2.98 11.02 22.34
CA GLY A 155 -4.35 10.84 21.87
C GLY A 155 -4.79 9.38 21.74
N VAL A 156 -4.05 8.43 22.29
CA VAL A 156 -4.49 7.02 22.36
C VAL A 156 -5.56 6.88 23.44
N ASN A 157 -6.63 6.12 23.15
CA ASN A 157 -7.68 5.86 24.12
C ASN A 157 -7.13 5.04 25.31
N GLY A 158 -7.12 5.62 26.52
CA GLY A 158 -6.66 4.93 27.72
C GLY A 158 -7.46 3.67 28.07
N GLY A 159 -8.73 3.58 27.63
CA GLY A 159 -9.58 2.41 27.90
C GLY A 159 -9.13 1.11 27.23
N VAL A 160 -8.28 1.19 26.19
CA VAL A 160 -7.71 -0.01 25.54
C VAL A 160 -6.31 -0.35 26.05
N ILE A 161 -5.74 0.45 26.95
CA ILE A 161 -4.39 0.27 27.47
C ILE A 161 -4.42 -0.58 28.75
N SER A 162 -3.69 -1.69 28.73
CA SER A 162 -3.40 -2.53 29.89
C SER A 162 -1.96 -2.31 30.33
N LEU A 163 -1.73 -2.23 31.64
CA LEU A 163 -0.41 -2.07 32.25
C LEU A 163 0.00 -3.37 32.94
N ASP A 164 1.27 -3.75 32.79
CA ASP A 164 1.86 -4.86 33.55
C ASP A 164 3.33 -4.55 33.88
N GLY A 165 3.79 -4.97 35.06
CA GLY A 165 5.15 -4.77 35.53
C GLY A 165 5.77 -6.11 35.89
N LYS A 166 6.74 -6.56 35.10
CA LYS A 166 7.37 -7.88 35.27
C LYS A 166 8.63 -7.83 36.14
N GLY A 167 9.09 -6.66 36.54
CA GLY A 167 10.38 -6.52 37.21
C GLY A 167 11.48 -7.21 36.41
N GLU A 168 12.21 -8.12 37.07
CA GLU A 168 13.30 -8.90 36.48
C GLU A 168 12.91 -10.31 36.02
N THR A 169 11.61 -10.67 36.03
CA THR A 169 11.18 -12.06 35.70
C THR A 169 11.17 -12.35 34.19
N GLN A 170 11.26 -11.32 33.35
CA GLN A 170 11.24 -11.45 31.88
C GLN A 170 12.36 -10.61 31.26
N LEU A 171 13.59 -11.12 31.35
CA LEU A 171 14.77 -10.45 30.85
C LEU A 171 14.85 -10.50 29.32
N ALA A 172 15.35 -9.42 28.71
CA ALA A 172 15.76 -9.40 27.30
C ALA A 172 16.98 -10.28 27.07
N ARG A 173 17.92 -10.19 28.00
CA ARG A 173 19.18 -10.88 28.02
C ARG A 173 19.36 -11.51 29.40
N PRO A 174 19.57 -12.83 29.49
CA PRO A 174 19.82 -13.48 30.78
C PRO A 174 21.06 -12.87 31.45
N THR A 175 20.91 -12.49 32.72
CA THR A 175 21.98 -11.93 33.54
C THR A 175 21.93 -12.53 34.93
N ALA A 176 23.08 -12.59 35.61
CA ALA A 176 23.14 -12.96 37.02
C ALA A 176 22.60 -11.83 37.90
N ASP A 177 22.30 -12.15 39.16
CA ASP A 177 21.85 -11.16 40.15
C ASP A 177 22.89 -10.05 40.35
N GLY A 178 22.42 -8.82 40.51
CA GLY A 178 23.25 -7.62 40.69
C GLY A 178 23.85 -7.04 39.40
N VAL A 179 23.63 -7.68 38.24
CA VAL A 179 24.19 -7.21 36.96
C VAL A 179 23.33 -6.12 36.35
N ARG A 180 23.97 -5.01 35.97
CA ARG A 180 23.33 -3.92 35.22
C ARG A 180 23.38 -4.23 33.73
N GLU A 181 22.22 -4.36 33.10
CA GLU A 181 22.12 -4.65 31.67
C GLU A 181 21.11 -3.70 31.00
N PRO A 182 21.59 -2.75 30.17
CA PRO A 182 20.75 -1.79 29.47
C PRO A 182 19.59 -2.38 28.69
N LEU A 183 19.79 -3.53 28.04
CA LEU A 183 18.74 -4.15 27.23
C LEU A 183 17.56 -4.65 28.07
N ASN A 184 17.79 -4.96 29.35
CA ASN A 184 16.75 -5.39 30.28
C ASN A 184 15.94 -4.20 30.84
N ARG A 185 16.49 -2.99 30.77
CA ARG A 185 15.80 -1.76 31.19
C ARG A 185 14.91 -1.24 30.06
N ARG A 186 13.78 -1.92 29.88
CA ARG A 186 12.85 -1.64 28.78
C ARG A 186 11.39 -1.64 29.21
N ALA A 187 10.55 -1.04 28.39
CA ALA A 187 9.13 -1.33 28.34
C ALA A 187 8.73 -1.73 26.92
N THR A 188 7.80 -2.67 26.79
CA THR A 188 7.24 -3.09 25.51
C THR A 188 5.84 -2.54 25.35
N ILE A 189 5.47 -2.20 24.12
CA ILE A 189 4.12 -1.74 23.74
C ILE A 189 3.63 -2.69 22.67
N ASP A 190 2.70 -3.57 23.02
CA ASP A 190 2.11 -4.56 22.12
C ASP A 190 0.73 -4.05 21.67
N ILE A 191 0.57 -3.77 20.38
CA ILE A 191 -0.65 -3.19 19.80
C ILE A 191 -1.38 -4.27 18.99
N ASN A 192 -2.64 -4.53 19.35
CA ASN A 192 -3.51 -5.51 18.71
C ASN A 192 -4.81 -4.89 18.20
N PHE A 193 -5.27 -5.33 17.02
CA PHE A 193 -6.43 -4.81 16.29
C PHE A 193 -7.57 -5.83 16.10
N ARG A 194 -7.45 -7.05 16.65
CA ARG A 194 -8.41 -8.15 16.47
C ARG A 194 -9.62 -8.05 17.38
#